data_AF-A0A7C5FX51-F1
#
_entry.id   AF-A0A7C5FX51-F1
#
_cell.length_a   1.000
_cell.length_b   1.000
_cell.length_c   1.000
_cell.angle_alpha   90.00
_cell.angle_beta   90.00
_cell.angle_gamma   90.00
#
_symmetry.space_group_name_H-M   'P 1'
#
loop_
_entity.id
_entity.type
_entity.pdbx_description
1 polymer ?
#
loop_
_entity_poly.entity_id
_entity_poly.type
_entity_poly.pdbx_seq_one_letter_code
_entity_poly.pdbx_strand_id
1 'polypeptide(L)'
;MRRLLLALRAFWWVLVRKELADRVAELISPKEEGRPGPGPQPTPETPPAEPAPARQEVPKPGRSEALTLLATLQREARFVDFIMEPLDQYSDAQIGAAVRDIHRDCAKVLDRIFGLRPIVAESEGSSVELKAGYDAHRYRVLGEPASGEGVRVRVIHRGWEATRCDLPTWTGTSAAALVIAPAELQVEGASAPRLGEGFALPPSPNES
;
A
#
# COMPACT_ATOMS: atom_id res chain seq x y z
N MET A 1 7.50 43.20 -9.39
CA MET A 1 6.31 42.48 -9.90
C MET A 1 6.34 42.20 -11.42
N ARG A 2 6.73 43.15 -12.29
CA ARG A 2 6.68 42.99 -13.76
C ARG A 2 7.56 41.88 -14.36
N ARG A 3 8.71 41.58 -13.75
CA ARG A 3 9.63 40.50 -14.20
C ARG A 3 9.13 39.09 -13.87
N LEU A 4 8.45 38.93 -12.74
CA LEU A 4 7.88 37.66 -12.28
C LEU A 4 6.68 37.23 -13.15
N LEU A 5 5.82 38.19 -13.50
CA LEU A 5 4.71 37.95 -14.44
C LEU A 5 5.20 37.65 -15.86
N LEU A 6 6.31 38.27 -16.28
CA LEU A 6 6.93 37.99 -17.57
C LEU A 6 7.50 36.57 -17.62
N ALA A 7 8.18 36.12 -16.57
CA ALA A 7 8.73 34.77 -16.47
C ALA A 7 7.63 33.69 -16.49
N LEU A 8 6.52 33.92 -15.78
CA LEU A 8 5.40 32.98 -15.76
C LEU A 8 4.70 32.89 -17.12
N ARG A 9 4.55 34.02 -17.85
CA ARG A 9 4.00 34.01 -19.21
C ARG A 9 4.96 33.36 -20.22
N ALA A 10 6.26 33.60 -20.09
CA ALA A 10 7.28 32.98 -20.94
C ALA A 10 7.31 31.46 -20.76
N PHE A 11 7.21 30.98 -19.52
CA PHE A 11 7.15 29.55 -19.20
C PHE A 11 5.98 28.85 -19.90
N TRP A 12 4.77 29.40 -19.79
CA TRP A 12 3.59 28.85 -20.45
C TRP A 12 3.67 28.91 -21.98
N TRP A 13 4.29 29.93 -22.55
CA TRP A 13 4.48 30.02 -23.99
C TRP A 13 5.51 29.04 -24.54
N VAL A 14 6.55 28.71 -23.78
CA VAL A 14 7.53 27.68 -24.13
C VAL A 14 6.87 26.29 -24.15
N LEU A 15 5.93 26.00 -23.24
CA LEU A 15 5.21 24.72 -23.22
C LEU A 15 4.22 24.54 -24.37
N VAL A 16 3.65 25.64 -24.89
CA VAL A 16 2.58 25.57 -25.90
C VAL A 16 3.09 25.79 -27.33
N ARG A 17 4.26 26.42 -27.52
CA ARG A 17 4.81 26.76 -28.85
C ARG A 17 6.19 26.17 -29.04
N LYS A 18 6.27 25.14 -29.89
CA LYS A 18 7.49 24.37 -30.16
C LYS A 18 8.64 25.23 -30.67
N GLU A 19 8.38 26.16 -31.58
CA GLU A 19 9.43 27.03 -32.16
C GLU A 19 10.06 27.99 -31.13
N LEU A 20 9.32 28.34 -30.06
CA LEU A 20 9.85 29.15 -28.98
C LEU A 20 10.73 28.32 -28.04
N ALA A 21 10.34 27.06 -27.79
CA ALA A 21 11.13 26.13 -26.99
C ALA A 21 12.50 25.85 -27.63
N ASP A 22 12.53 25.64 -28.95
CA ASP A 22 13.77 25.36 -29.68
C ASP A 22 14.76 26.54 -29.60
N ARG A 23 14.26 27.78 -29.75
CA ARG A 23 15.08 29.01 -29.63
C ARG A 23 15.61 29.23 -28.22
N VAL A 24 14.78 28.95 -27.20
CA VAL A 24 15.19 29.08 -25.79
C VAL A 24 16.21 28.01 -25.43
N ALA A 25 16.06 26.78 -25.96
CA ALA A 25 17.03 25.71 -25.78
C ALA A 25 18.38 26.03 -26.44
N GLU A 26 18.38 26.61 -27.63
CA GLU A 26 19.59 27.06 -28.32
C GLU A 26 20.35 28.15 -27.54
N LEU A 27 19.63 29.09 -26.93
CA LEU A 27 20.20 30.17 -26.12
C LEU A 27 20.75 29.71 -24.75
N ILE A 28 20.21 28.62 -24.19
CA ILE A 28 20.64 28.07 -22.90
C ILE A 28 21.69 26.96 -23.08
N SER A 29 21.81 26.42 -24.29
CA SER A 29 22.84 25.43 -24.61
C SER A 29 24.22 26.08 -24.55
N PRO A 30 25.16 25.55 -23.75
CA PRO A 30 26.53 26.05 -23.72
C PRO A 30 27.13 25.92 -25.12
N LYS A 31 27.47 27.06 -25.73
CA LYS A 31 28.24 27.09 -26.96
C LYS A 31 29.66 26.66 -26.61
N GLU A 32 30.00 25.40 -26.84
CA GLU A 32 31.39 24.93 -26.79
C GLU A 32 32.18 25.56 -27.95
N GLU A 33 32.60 26.81 -27.74
CA GLU A 33 33.62 27.47 -28.55
C GLU A 33 35.01 26.97 -28.13
N GLY A 34 35.52 26.01 -28.90
CA GLY A 34 36.88 26.05 -29.44
C GLY A 34 38.04 25.55 -28.57
N ARG A 35 38.52 24.34 -28.90
CA ARG A 35 39.97 24.06 -29.02
C ARG A 35 40.28 23.26 -30.30
N PRO A 36 41.47 23.41 -30.90
CA PRO A 36 41.65 23.29 -32.34
C PRO A 36 42.20 21.93 -32.80
N GLY A 37 41.52 21.37 -33.82
CA GLY A 37 42.02 20.58 -34.96
C GLY A 37 42.75 19.23 -34.74
N PRO A 38 42.28 18.11 -35.33
CA PRO A 38 43.12 16.95 -35.57
C PRO A 38 43.76 17.02 -36.98
N GLY A 39 45.09 17.19 -37.02
CA GLY A 39 45.92 16.63 -38.07
C GLY A 39 46.10 15.11 -37.88
N PRO A 40 46.56 14.37 -38.90
CA PRO A 40 46.23 12.95 -39.04
C PRO A 40 47.17 11.96 -38.30
N GLN A 41 46.56 10.84 -37.88
CA GLN A 41 47.12 9.52 -37.48
C GLN A 41 47.60 9.36 -36.02
N PRO A 42 47.62 8.15 -35.42
CA PRO A 42 47.35 6.80 -35.96
C PRO A 42 46.23 6.03 -35.20
N THR A 43 45.71 4.97 -35.82
CA THR A 43 44.70 4.05 -35.28
C THR A 43 45.08 3.52 -33.89
N PRO A 44 44.25 3.76 -32.84
CA PRO A 44 44.36 3.06 -31.58
C PRO A 44 43.30 1.97 -31.49
N GLU A 45 43.75 0.80 -31.05
CA GLU A 45 43.00 -0.41 -30.75
C GLU A 45 41.74 -0.13 -29.93
N THR A 46 40.66 -0.85 -30.26
CA THR A 46 39.39 -0.83 -29.55
C THR A 46 39.61 -1.21 -28.07
N PRO A 47 39.30 -0.31 -27.11
CA PRO A 47 39.28 -0.67 -25.69
C PRO A 47 38.17 -1.71 -25.46
N PRO A 48 38.39 -2.73 -24.61
CA PRO A 48 37.32 -3.63 -24.18
C PRO A 48 36.15 -2.82 -23.65
N ALA A 49 34.95 -3.09 -24.19
CA ALA A 49 33.72 -2.47 -23.74
C ALA A 49 33.55 -2.71 -22.23
N GLU A 50 33.72 -1.65 -21.45
CA GLU A 50 33.33 -1.61 -20.05
C GLU A 50 31.85 -2.02 -19.98
N PRO A 51 31.48 -3.02 -19.16
CA PRO A 51 30.09 -3.42 -19.05
C PRO A 51 29.29 -2.20 -18.61
N ALA A 52 28.37 -1.77 -19.48
CA ALA A 52 27.38 -0.76 -19.13
C ALA A 52 26.82 -1.14 -17.75
N PRO A 53 26.74 -0.20 -16.79
CA PRO A 53 26.23 -0.50 -15.47
C PRO A 53 24.90 -1.19 -15.67
N ALA A 54 24.84 -2.47 -15.27
CA ALA A 54 23.62 -3.24 -15.30
C ALA A 54 22.58 -2.32 -14.65
N ARG A 55 21.62 -1.86 -15.45
CA ARG A 55 20.46 -1.17 -14.95
C ARG A 55 19.94 -2.11 -13.89
N GLN A 56 20.13 -1.76 -12.62
CA GLN A 56 19.53 -2.48 -11.52
C GLN A 56 18.05 -2.47 -11.89
N GLU A 57 17.54 -3.64 -12.28
CA GLU A 57 16.13 -3.84 -12.43
C GLU A 57 15.58 -3.51 -11.05
N VAL A 58 14.96 -2.33 -10.92
CA VAL A 58 14.13 -2.03 -9.77
C VAL A 58 13.15 -3.19 -9.72
N PRO A 59 13.19 -4.06 -8.68
CA PRO A 59 12.28 -5.18 -8.62
C PRO A 59 10.88 -4.58 -8.77
N LYS A 60 10.17 -4.99 -9.83
CA LYS A 60 8.79 -4.55 -10.07
C LYS A 60 8.05 -4.75 -8.74
N PRO A 61 7.48 -3.71 -8.13
CA PRO A 61 6.96 -3.86 -6.78
C PRO A 61 5.87 -4.94 -6.82
N GLY A 62 6.13 -6.03 -6.12
CA GLY A 62 5.11 -7.00 -5.79
C GLY A 62 4.01 -6.33 -4.98
N ARG A 63 2.85 -6.98 -4.87
CA ARG A 63 1.77 -6.50 -4.00
C ARG A 63 2.30 -6.21 -2.59
N SER A 64 1.96 -5.05 -2.04
CA SER A 64 2.33 -4.70 -0.65
C SER A 64 1.56 -5.54 0.37
N GLU A 65 2.16 -5.76 1.54
CA GLU A 65 1.51 -6.48 2.65
C GLU A 65 0.19 -5.84 3.08
N ALA A 66 0.09 -4.52 3.03
CA ALA A 66 -1.16 -3.79 3.31
C ALA A 66 -2.28 -4.19 2.34
N LEU A 67 -1.98 -4.26 1.04
CA LEU A 67 -2.95 -4.70 0.03
C LEU A 67 -3.27 -6.19 0.18
N THR A 68 -2.31 -7.01 0.60
CA THR A 68 -2.53 -8.43 0.90
C THR A 68 -3.46 -8.63 2.09
N LEU A 69 -3.27 -7.87 3.18
CA LEU A 69 -4.17 -7.87 4.32
C LEU A 69 -5.59 -7.47 3.89
N LEU A 70 -5.72 -6.38 3.12
CA LEU A 70 -7.01 -5.88 2.67
C LEU A 70 -7.74 -6.88 1.76
N ALA A 71 -7.04 -7.54 0.84
CA ALA A 71 -7.61 -8.62 0.03
C ALA A 71 -8.01 -9.83 0.87
N THR A 72 -7.25 -10.16 1.91
CA THR A 72 -7.57 -11.27 2.81
C THR A 72 -8.86 -10.98 3.58
N LEU A 73 -8.97 -9.77 4.15
CA LEU A 73 -10.18 -9.30 4.83
C LEU A 73 -11.39 -9.23 3.89
N GLN A 74 -11.19 -8.79 2.64
CA GLN A 74 -12.27 -8.77 1.66
C GLN A 74 -12.74 -10.19 1.31
N ARG A 75 -11.83 -11.09 0.98
CA ARG A 75 -12.16 -12.46 0.57
C ARG A 75 -12.84 -13.27 1.67
N GLU A 76 -12.39 -13.11 2.92
CA GLU A 76 -12.83 -13.95 4.04
C GLU A 76 -13.91 -13.30 4.91
N ALA A 77 -14.10 -11.98 4.83
CA ALA A 77 -15.03 -11.25 5.68
C ALA A 77 -15.82 -10.13 5.00
N ARG A 78 -15.68 -9.94 3.68
CA ARG A 78 -16.37 -8.87 2.91
C ARG A 78 -16.15 -7.47 3.45
N PHE A 79 -14.99 -7.23 4.08
CA PHE A 79 -14.72 -5.99 4.80
C PHE A 79 -14.82 -4.75 3.91
N VAL A 80 -14.25 -4.79 2.70
CA VAL A 80 -14.24 -3.63 1.81
C VAL A 80 -15.63 -3.35 1.28
N ASP A 81 -16.37 -4.38 0.84
CA ASP A 81 -17.76 -4.21 0.42
C ASP A 81 -18.59 -3.57 1.52
N PHE A 82 -18.47 -4.07 2.75
CA PHE A 82 -19.24 -3.59 3.88
C PHE A 82 -18.97 -2.11 4.22
N ILE A 83 -17.71 -1.69 4.25
CA ILE A 83 -17.35 -0.30 4.58
C ILE A 83 -17.70 0.67 3.45
N MET A 84 -17.71 0.20 2.20
CA MET A 84 -18.02 1.03 1.04
C MET A 84 -19.52 1.06 0.70
N GLU A 85 -20.33 0.18 1.30
CA GLU A 85 -21.79 0.15 1.14
C GLU A 85 -22.44 1.37 1.83
N PRO A 86 -23.21 2.20 1.11
CA PRO A 86 -23.98 3.28 1.73
C PRO A 86 -25.08 2.72 2.63
N LEU A 87 -25.15 3.19 3.88
CA LEU A 87 -26.10 2.66 4.86
C LEU A 87 -27.40 3.47 5.00
N ASP A 88 -27.55 4.59 4.28
CA ASP A 88 -28.63 5.57 4.49
C ASP A 88 -30.05 5.02 4.33
N GLN A 89 -30.21 3.90 3.62
CA GLN A 89 -31.50 3.28 3.32
C GLN A 89 -31.83 2.08 4.23
N TYR A 90 -30.92 1.68 5.12
CA TYR A 90 -31.10 0.51 5.98
C TYR A 90 -31.49 0.93 7.40
N SER A 91 -32.40 0.16 8.00
CA SER A 91 -32.70 0.31 9.43
C SER A 91 -31.60 -0.32 10.30
N ASP A 92 -31.48 0.15 11.54
CA ASP A 92 -30.56 -0.43 12.54
C ASP A 92 -30.69 -1.95 12.69
N ALA A 93 -31.93 -2.46 12.57
CA ALA A 93 -32.19 -3.91 12.64
C ALA A 93 -31.59 -4.67 11.44
N GLN A 94 -31.70 -4.12 10.23
CA GLN A 94 -31.11 -4.70 9.02
C GLN A 94 -29.59 -4.64 9.07
N ILE A 95 -29.02 -3.50 9.49
CA ILE A 95 -27.57 -3.33 9.67
C ILE A 95 -27.06 -4.33 10.70
N GLY A 96 -27.71 -4.41 11.86
CA GLY A 96 -27.32 -5.32 12.93
C GLY A 96 -27.42 -6.80 12.55
N ALA A 97 -28.34 -7.17 11.66
CA ALA A 97 -28.42 -8.54 11.14
C ALA A 97 -27.20 -8.88 10.26
N ALA A 98 -26.82 -8.00 9.34
CA ALA A 98 -25.71 -8.22 8.41
C ALA A 98 -24.31 -8.09 9.08
N VAL A 99 -24.14 -7.11 9.99
CA VAL A 99 -22.86 -6.79 10.63
C VAL A 99 -22.30 -7.93 11.47
N ARG A 100 -23.16 -8.73 12.13
CA ARG A 100 -22.70 -9.76 13.06
C ARG A 100 -21.80 -10.80 12.40
N ASP A 101 -22.13 -11.18 11.16
CA ASP A 101 -21.35 -12.16 10.41
C ASP A 101 -20.02 -11.56 9.95
N ILE A 102 -20.08 -10.37 9.35
CA ILE A 102 -18.90 -9.61 8.88
C ILE A 102 -17.93 -9.34 10.04
N HIS A 103 -18.43 -8.86 11.18
CA HIS A 103 -17.63 -8.60 12.37
C HIS A 103 -16.93 -9.88 12.88
N ARG A 104 -17.68 -10.98 13.01
CA ARG A 104 -17.15 -12.26 13.46
C ARG A 104 -16.06 -12.76 12.52
N ASP A 105 -16.24 -12.65 11.22
CA ASP A 105 -15.29 -13.19 10.25
C ASP A 105 -14.05 -12.29 10.12
N CYS A 106 -14.19 -10.96 10.22
CA CYS A 106 -13.06 -10.04 10.41
C CYS A 106 -12.24 -10.40 11.65
N ALA A 107 -12.90 -10.66 12.79
CA ALA A 107 -12.23 -11.06 14.02
C ALA A 107 -11.44 -12.37 13.86
N LYS A 108 -12.01 -13.37 13.16
CA LYS A 108 -11.30 -14.63 12.85
C LYS A 108 -10.07 -14.40 11.97
N VAL A 109 -10.16 -13.54 10.95
CA VAL A 109 -9.04 -13.20 10.06
C VAL A 109 -7.91 -12.55 10.87
N LEU A 110 -8.24 -11.55 11.69
CA LEU A 110 -7.26 -10.84 12.52
C LEU A 110 -6.64 -11.77 13.58
N ASP A 111 -7.42 -12.62 14.23
CA ASP A 111 -6.89 -13.59 15.19
C ASP A 111 -5.96 -14.58 14.49
N ARG A 112 -6.35 -15.11 13.32
CA ARG A 112 -5.52 -16.05 12.54
C ARG A 112 -4.19 -15.44 12.10
N ILE A 113 -4.19 -14.20 11.61
CA ILE A 113 -2.99 -13.54 11.06
C ILE A 113 -2.10 -12.97 12.17
N PHE A 114 -2.68 -12.38 13.22
CA PHE A 114 -1.94 -11.57 14.19
C PHE A 114 -1.94 -12.14 15.62
N GLY A 115 -2.94 -12.93 15.99
CA GLY A 115 -3.13 -13.40 17.37
C GLY A 115 -3.16 -12.24 18.36
N LEU A 116 -4.08 -11.29 18.14
CA LEU A 116 -4.15 -10.04 18.88
C LEU A 116 -4.41 -10.30 20.37
N ARG A 117 -3.61 -9.66 21.23
CA ARG A 117 -3.74 -9.72 22.69
C ARG A 117 -3.71 -8.33 23.30
N PRO A 118 -4.35 -8.14 24.46
CA PRO A 118 -4.25 -6.89 25.19
C PRO A 118 -2.84 -6.69 25.72
N ILE A 119 -2.32 -5.46 25.63
CA ILE A 119 -1.02 -5.09 26.21
C ILE A 119 -1.10 -5.06 27.74
N VAL A 120 -2.24 -4.62 28.28
CA VAL A 120 -2.53 -4.58 29.71
C VAL A 120 -3.53 -5.67 30.06
N ALA A 121 -3.14 -6.57 30.97
CA ALA A 121 -3.95 -7.72 31.34
C ALA A 121 -5.20 -7.31 32.15
N GLU A 122 -5.07 -6.28 32.97
CA GLU A 122 -6.13 -5.73 33.81
C GLU A 122 -7.28 -5.15 32.98
N SER A 123 -8.48 -5.22 33.54
CA SER A 123 -9.69 -4.70 32.91
C SER A 123 -9.65 -3.17 32.83
N GLU A 124 -10.33 -2.62 31.82
CA GLU A 124 -10.57 -1.19 31.74
C GLU A 124 -11.26 -0.67 33.02
N GLY A 125 -10.84 0.50 33.49
CA GLY A 125 -11.22 1.07 34.78
C GLY A 125 -10.34 0.67 35.97
N SER A 126 -9.52 -0.37 35.84
CA SER A 126 -8.61 -0.81 36.92
C SER A 126 -7.42 0.14 37.11
N SER A 127 -6.86 0.19 38.31
CA SER A 127 -5.62 0.91 38.59
C SER A 127 -4.42 -0.03 38.41
N VAL A 128 -3.39 0.44 37.69
CA VAL A 128 -2.13 -0.26 37.45
C VAL A 128 -0.96 0.67 37.75
N GLU A 129 0.16 0.11 38.17
CA GLU A 129 1.40 0.87 38.36
C GLU A 129 2.31 0.70 37.16
N LEU A 130 2.62 1.81 36.49
CA LEU A 130 3.65 1.85 35.46
C LEU A 130 4.98 2.21 36.11
N LYS A 131 5.99 1.38 35.91
CA LYS A 131 7.34 1.64 36.40
C LYS A 131 7.93 2.89 35.74
N ALA A 132 8.85 3.54 36.43
CA ALA A 132 9.65 4.61 35.84
C ALA A 132 10.37 4.09 34.59
N GLY A 133 10.45 4.93 33.54
CA GLY A 133 11.04 4.54 32.26
C GLY A 133 10.20 3.57 31.43
N TYR A 134 8.87 3.56 31.60
CA TYR A 134 7.98 2.78 30.75
C TYR A 134 8.13 3.15 29.26
N ASP A 135 7.89 2.19 28.37
CA ASP A 135 7.96 2.40 26.92
C ASP A 135 6.77 3.24 26.42
N ALA A 136 7.05 4.46 25.97
CA ALA A 136 6.06 5.40 25.45
C ALA A 136 5.40 4.95 24.13
N HIS A 137 5.98 3.97 23.41
CA HIS A 137 5.36 3.35 22.25
C HIS A 137 4.34 2.27 22.63
N ARG A 138 4.45 1.67 23.82
CA ARG A 138 3.51 0.66 24.35
C ARG A 138 2.44 1.27 25.24
N TYR A 139 2.79 2.28 26.02
CA TYR A 139 1.90 2.90 27.00
C TYR A 139 1.77 4.40 26.75
N ARG A 140 0.59 4.83 26.32
CA ARG A 140 0.24 6.24 26.24
C ARG A 140 -0.44 6.68 27.54
N VAL A 141 0.30 7.36 28.39
CA VAL A 141 -0.24 7.98 29.62
C VAL A 141 -0.89 9.31 29.27
N LEU A 142 -2.10 9.55 29.76
CA LEU A 142 -2.81 10.82 29.61
C LEU A 142 -2.64 11.65 30.89
N GLY A 143 -2.33 12.95 30.74
CA GLY A 143 -2.03 13.87 31.85
C GLY A 143 -0.53 14.13 32.01
N GLU A 144 -0.16 15.03 32.93
CA GLU A 144 1.25 15.28 33.26
C GLU A 144 1.78 14.13 34.12
N PRO A 145 2.80 13.39 33.65
CA PRO A 145 3.39 12.33 34.46
C PRO A 145 4.12 12.93 35.66
N ALA A 146 3.88 12.39 36.85
CA ALA A 146 4.67 12.72 38.03
C ALA A 146 6.15 12.42 37.75
N SER A 147 7.04 13.35 38.05
CA SER A 147 8.46 13.24 37.75
C SER A 147 9.14 12.18 38.62
N GLY A 148 9.90 11.28 37.99
CA GLY A 148 10.99 10.52 38.62
C GLY A 148 10.63 9.21 39.32
N GLU A 149 9.35 8.90 39.51
CA GLU A 149 8.90 7.65 40.15
C GLU A 149 7.84 6.94 39.31
N GLY A 150 7.58 5.66 39.58
CA GLY A 150 6.50 4.93 38.91
C GLY A 150 5.16 5.66 39.07
N VAL A 151 4.34 5.65 38.03
CA VAL A 151 3.05 6.35 38.01
C VAL A 151 1.92 5.35 38.15
N ARG A 152 1.02 5.58 39.11
CA ARG A 152 -0.23 4.83 39.21
C ARG A 152 -1.25 5.44 38.25
N VAL A 153 -1.71 4.64 37.29
CA VAL A 153 -2.65 5.07 36.24
C VAL A 153 -3.91 4.21 36.26
N ARG A 154 -4.98 4.71 35.65
CA ARG A 154 -6.19 3.94 35.38
C ARG A 154 -6.16 3.44 33.94
N VAL A 155 -6.42 2.16 33.72
CA VAL A 155 -6.51 1.57 32.38
C VAL A 155 -7.75 2.13 31.69
N ILE A 156 -7.58 2.94 30.64
CA ILE A 156 -8.69 3.46 29.84
C ILE A 156 -8.98 2.53 28.65
N HIS A 157 -7.92 2.06 28.00
CA HIS A 157 -7.98 1.09 26.93
C HIS A 157 -6.78 0.15 27.07
N ARG A 158 -6.99 -1.16 26.94
CA ARG A 158 -5.97 -2.17 27.22
C ARG A 158 -4.85 -2.24 26.18
N GLY A 159 -5.05 -1.57 25.04
CA GLY A 159 -4.19 -1.67 23.88
C GLY A 159 -4.31 -3.02 23.19
N TRP A 160 -3.63 -3.16 22.05
CA TRP A 160 -3.55 -4.41 21.30
C TRP A 160 -2.11 -4.61 20.85
N GLU A 161 -1.60 -5.82 21.01
CA GLU A 161 -0.34 -6.27 20.44
C GLU A 161 -0.56 -7.54 19.63
N ALA A 162 0.14 -7.63 18.49
CA ALA A 162 0.19 -8.85 17.71
C ALA A 162 1.25 -9.80 18.30
N THR A 163 0.92 -11.10 18.35
CA THR A 163 1.86 -12.14 18.77
C THR A 163 2.57 -12.80 17.59
N ARG A 164 2.04 -12.61 16.38
CA ARG A 164 2.59 -13.08 15.10
C ARG A 164 2.15 -12.18 13.96
N CYS A 165 2.64 -12.43 12.75
CA CYS A 165 2.23 -11.72 11.53
C CYS A 165 2.32 -12.70 10.35
N ASP A 166 1.25 -13.46 10.14
CA ASP A 166 1.22 -14.56 9.19
C ASP A 166 0.35 -14.21 7.97
N LEU A 167 0.82 -13.27 7.14
CA LEU A 167 0.13 -12.88 5.92
C LEU A 167 0.29 -13.94 4.82
N PRO A 168 -0.77 -14.18 4.02
CA PRO A 168 -0.66 -15.11 2.89
C PRO A 168 0.27 -14.55 1.81
N THR A 169 1.04 -15.43 1.17
CA THR A 169 1.86 -15.04 0.02
C THR A 169 0.98 -14.75 -1.20
N TRP A 170 1.14 -13.58 -1.81
CA TRP A 170 0.43 -13.23 -3.03
C TRP A 170 1.13 -13.79 -4.27
N THR A 171 0.36 -14.43 -5.17
CA THR A 171 0.86 -15.17 -6.34
C THR A 171 0.41 -14.58 -7.68
N GLY A 172 -0.09 -13.34 -7.69
CA GLY A 172 -0.63 -12.68 -8.89
C GLY A 172 0.43 -12.06 -9.80
N THR A 173 -0.04 -11.47 -10.90
CA THR A 173 0.80 -10.74 -11.86
C THR A 173 1.03 -9.30 -11.40
N SER A 174 2.17 -8.70 -11.75
CA SER A 174 2.47 -7.29 -11.40
C SER A 174 1.37 -6.31 -11.82
N ALA A 175 0.67 -6.58 -12.93
CA ALA A 175 -0.45 -5.77 -13.39
C ALA A 175 -1.65 -5.81 -12.43
N ALA A 176 -1.85 -6.92 -11.72
CA ALA A 176 -2.91 -7.11 -10.73
C ALA A 176 -2.47 -6.81 -9.28
N ALA A 177 -1.26 -6.25 -9.07
CA ALA A 177 -0.72 -6.01 -7.73
C ALA A 177 -1.62 -5.11 -6.86
N LEU A 178 -2.38 -4.20 -7.49
CA LEU A 178 -3.29 -3.27 -6.82
C LEU A 178 -4.74 -3.79 -6.70
N VAL A 179 -5.06 -4.96 -7.28
CA VAL A 179 -6.43 -5.50 -7.27
C VAL A 179 -6.75 -6.10 -5.91
N ILE A 180 -7.73 -5.57 -5.18
CA ILE A 180 -8.14 -6.10 -3.86
C ILE A 180 -9.01 -7.35 -4.02
N ALA A 181 -10.03 -7.25 -4.86
CA ALA A 181 -10.89 -8.35 -5.27
C ALA A 181 -11.10 -8.28 -6.79
N PRO A 182 -11.11 -9.42 -7.50
CA PRO A 182 -11.41 -9.44 -8.92
C PRO A 182 -12.87 -9.06 -9.16
N ALA A 183 -13.15 -8.43 -10.31
CA ALA A 183 -14.52 -8.27 -10.78
C ALA A 183 -15.06 -9.63 -11.24
N GLU A 184 -16.26 -9.98 -10.79
CA GLU A 184 -16.99 -11.17 -11.24
C GLU A 184 -17.87 -10.80 -12.44
N LEU A 185 -17.62 -11.44 -13.59
CA LEU A 185 -18.30 -11.17 -14.85
C LEU A 185 -18.97 -12.46 -15.34
N GLN A 186 -20.27 -12.41 -15.60
CA GLN A 186 -21.03 -13.53 -16.16
C GLN A 186 -21.04 -13.45 -17.69
N VAL A 187 -20.90 -14.60 -18.35
CA VAL A 187 -21.02 -14.70 -19.82
C VAL A 187 -22.46 -14.42 -20.23
N GLU A 188 -22.65 -13.56 -21.23
CA GLU A 188 -23.97 -13.24 -21.78
C GLU A 188 -24.66 -14.50 -22.31
N GLY A 189 -25.90 -14.75 -21.87
CA GLY A 189 -26.69 -15.93 -22.24
C GLY A 189 -26.40 -17.20 -21.43
N ALA A 190 -25.41 -17.21 -20.54
CA ALA A 190 -25.22 -18.31 -19.59
C ALA A 190 -26.12 -18.10 -18.36
N SER A 191 -26.90 -19.13 -17.99
CA SER A 191 -27.64 -19.13 -16.73
C SER A 191 -26.63 -19.16 -15.57
N ALA A 192 -26.78 -18.24 -14.61
CA ALA A 192 -25.88 -18.17 -13.46
C ALA A 192 -25.87 -19.53 -12.72
N PRO A 193 -24.69 -20.04 -12.31
CA PRO A 193 -24.64 -21.22 -11.46
C PRO A 193 -25.43 -20.94 -10.18
N ARG A 194 -26.31 -21.87 -9.79
CA ARG A 194 -27.05 -21.75 -8.54
C ARG A 194 -26.04 -21.76 -7.40
N LEU A 195 -26.04 -20.72 -6.56
CA LEU A 195 -25.27 -20.65 -5.33
C LEU A 195 -25.47 -21.95 -4.53
N GLY A 196 -24.48 -22.86 -4.53
CA GLY A 196 -24.53 -24.13 -3.81
C GLY A 196 -23.99 -25.35 -4.58
N GLU A 197 -23.87 -25.30 -5.90
CA GLU A 197 -23.24 -26.39 -6.67
C GLU A 197 -21.74 -26.11 -6.79
N GLY A 198 -20.94 -26.81 -5.97
CA GLY A 198 -19.49 -26.69 -5.97
C GLY A 198 -18.90 -26.91 -7.36
N PHE A 199 -17.90 -26.10 -7.71
CA PHE A 199 -17.10 -26.27 -8.92
C PHE A 199 -16.46 -27.67 -8.89
N ALA A 200 -17.02 -28.62 -9.64
CA ALA A 200 -16.38 -29.91 -9.84
C ALA A 200 -15.05 -29.67 -10.56
N LEU A 201 -13.94 -29.96 -9.87
CA LEU A 201 -12.63 -29.96 -10.50
C LEU A 201 -12.65 -30.96 -11.67
N PRO A 202 -12.08 -30.60 -12.85
CA PRO A 202 -11.96 -31.55 -13.94
C PRO A 202 -11.11 -32.76 -13.52
N PRO A 203 -11.42 -33.98 -14.01
CA PRO A 203 -10.63 -35.15 -13.68
C PRO A 203 -9.18 -35.01 -14.18
N SER A 204 -8.24 -35.51 -13.38
CA SER A 204 -6.81 -35.47 -13.69
C SER A 204 -6.49 -36.32 -14.92
N PRO A 205 -5.56 -35.90 -15.80
CA PRO A 205 -5.33 -36.52 -17.10
C PRO A 205 -4.56 -37.86 -17.05
N ASN A 206 -4.64 -38.62 -15.96
CA ASN A 206 -3.90 -39.87 -15.83
C ASN A 206 -4.70 -40.96 -15.12
N GLU A 207 -5.82 -41.35 -15.73
CA GLU A 207 -6.40 -42.69 -15.56
C GLU A 207 -6.80 -43.21 -16.94
N SER A 208 -5.98 -44.08 -17.51
CA SER A 208 -6.28 -45.03 -18.59
C SER A 208 -5.32 -46.20 -18.48
#